data_AF-A0A9Q1HL01-F1
#
_entry.id   AF-A0A9Q1HL01-F1
#
_cell.length_a   1.000
_cell.length_b   1.000
_cell.length_c   1.000
_cell.angle_alpha   90.00
_cell.angle_beta   90.00
_cell.angle_gamma   90.00
#
_symmetry.space_group_name_H-M   'P 1'
#
loop_
_entity.id
_entity.type
_entity.pdbx_description
1 polymer ?
#
loop_
_entity_poly.entity_id
_entity_poly.type
_entity_poly.pdbx_seq_one_letter_code
_entity_poly.pdbx_strand_id
1 'polypeptide(L)'
;MALLCIRTTPIDSQIPSPAELLYKRKIPSTLPTQIHNNNPYKNDISERLQTLQSTEKDYYDKATQLQPPLIPGQRVYVQNQTGHKRWKPAKVERIKDEPRSYEVTTQGKKKKRDVKGDN
;
A
#
# COMPACT_ATOMS: atom_id res chain seq x y z
N MET A 1 12.94 1.35 -21.94
CA MET A 1 12.30 2.68 -21.87
C MET A 1 11.02 2.73 -21.02
N ALA A 2 10.79 1.81 -20.06
CA ALA A 2 9.53 1.78 -19.31
C ALA A 2 9.45 2.86 -18.21
N LEU A 3 10.52 3.03 -17.43
CA LEU A 3 10.53 3.96 -16.30
C LEU A 3 10.43 5.44 -16.71
N LEU A 4 10.97 5.80 -17.88
CA LEU A 4 10.87 7.17 -18.39
C LEU A 4 9.41 7.52 -18.70
N CYS A 5 8.71 6.64 -19.42
CA CYS A 5 7.29 6.84 -19.76
C CYS A 5 6.43 7.03 -18.51
N ILE A 6 6.60 6.19 -17.48
CA ILE A 6 5.84 6.28 -16.22
C ILE A 6 6.08 7.64 -15.51
N ARG A 7 7.29 8.18 -15.61
CA ARG A 7 7.64 9.45 -14.95
C ARG A 7 7.12 10.67 -15.68
N THR A 8 6.90 10.55 -16.99
CA THR A 8 6.45 11.64 -17.86
C THR A 8 4.95 11.56 -18.18
N THR A 9 4.27 10.50 -17.79
CA THR A 9 2.81 10.41 -17.88
C THR A 9 2.16 11.25 -16.76
N PRO A 10 1.23 12.15 -17.10
CA PRO A 10 0.46 12.87 -16.10
C PRO A 10 -0.40 11.89 -15.29
N ILE A 11 -0.59 12.19 -14.00
CA ILE A 11 -1.41 11.36 -13.10
C ILE A 11 -2.89 11.57 -13.42
N ASP A 12 -3.28 12.81 -13.75
CA ASP A 12 -4.62 13.21 -14.16
C ASP A 12 -4.52 14.44 -15.09
N SER A 13 -5.60 14.77 -15.80
CA SER A 13 -5.75 15.98 -16.63
C SER A 13 -5.33 17.28 -15.94
N GLN A 14 -5.46 17.32 -14.61
CA GLN A 14 -5.16 18.47 -13.77
C GLN A 14 -3.91 18.31 -12.90
N ILE A 15 -3.33 17.10 -12.84
CA ILE A 15 -2.18 16.78 -11.98
C ILE A 15 -0.97 16.50 -12.87
N PRO A 16 0.11 17.29 -12.74
CA PRO A 16 1.29 17.13 -13.58
C PRO A 16 2.00 15.80 -13.32
N SER A 17 2.86 15.41 -14.25
CA SER A 17 3.58 14.14 -14.15
C SER A 17 4.51 14.07 -12.94
N PRO A 18 4.88 12.87 -12.44
CA PRO A 18 5.80 12.74 -11.31
C PRO A 18 7.13 13.49 -11.51
N ALA A 19 7.68 13.47 -12.74
CA ALA A 19 8.87 14.22 -13.06
C ALA A 19 8.64 15.75 -13.01
N GLU A 20 7.49 16.22 -13.47
CA GLU A 20 7.13 17.65 -13.39
C GLU A 20 6.91 18.11 -11.96
N LEU A 21 6.31 17.29 -11.10
CA LEU A 21 6.16 17.59 -9.68
C LEU A 21 7.53 17.75 -9.00
N LEU A 22 8.49 16.88 -9.33
CA LEU A 22 9.83 16.90 -8.75
C LEU A 22 10.68 18.08 -9.26
N TYR A 23 10.74 18.27 -10.58
CA TYR A 23 11.63 19.25 -11.21
C TYR A 23 10.97 20.60 -11.50
N LYS A 24 9.65 20.72 -11.26
CA LYS A 24 8.84 21.92 -11.56
C LYS A 24 8.94 22.41 -13.01
N ARG A 25 9.29 21.51 -13.93
CA ARG A 25 9.44 21.75 -15.37
C ARG A 25 9.07 20.48 -16.13
N LYS A 26 8.65 20.62 -17.39
CA LYS A 26 8.42 19.47 -18.27
C LYS A 26 9.74 18.88 -18.75
N ILE A 27 9.89 17.55 -18.64
CA ILE A 27 11.06 16.84 -19.19
C ILE A 27 10.76 16.48 -20.65
N PRO A 28 11.67 16.73 -21.60
CA PRO A 28 11.50 16.27 -22.97
C PRO A 28 11.46 14.74 -23.02
N SER A 29 10.43 14.19 -23.67
CA SER A 29 10.26 12.75 -23.85
C SER A 29 9.80 12.44 -25.28
N THR A 30 9.86 11.17 -25.67
CA THR A 30 9.40 10.71 -27.00
C THR A 30 7.87 10.79 -27.15
N LEU A 31 7.13 11.01 -26.06
CA LEU A 31 5.68 11.10 -26.09
C LEU A 31 5.23 12.52 -26.51
N PRO A 32 4.24 12.63 -27.42
CA PRO A 32 3.68 13.92 -27.77
C PRO A 32 2.96 14.50 -26.55
N THR A 33 3.45 15.64 -26.04
CA THR A 33 2.87 16.33 -24.90
C THR A 33 2.71 17.81 -25.23
N GLN A 34 1.60 18.41 -24.81
CA GLN A 34 1.43 19.86 -24.90
C GLN A 34 2.33 20.54 -23.85
N ILE A 35 3.36 21.24 -24.31
CA ILE A 35 4.30 21.95 -23.44
C ILE A 35 3.69 23.30 -23.02
N HIS A 36 2.66 23.27 -22.16
CA HIS A 36 2.26 24.46 -21.43
C HIS A 36 3.04 24.53 -20.11
N ASN A 37 3.80 25.62 -19.91
CA ASN A 37 4.68 25.86 -18.76
C ASN A 37 4.06 26.84 -17.74
N ASN A 38 2.74 26.84 -17.62
CA ASN A 38 2.06 27.71 -16.66
C ASN A 38 1.37 26.84 -15.62
N ASN A 39 1.99 26.69 -14.46
CA ASN A 39 1.32 26.12 -13.29
C ASN A 39 1.11 27.21 -12.23
N PRO A 40 0.06 28.04 -12.36
CA PRO A 40 -0.32 29.01 -11.35
C PRO A 40 -1.00 28.37 -10.12
N TYR A 41 -1.36 27.07 -10.18
CA TYR A 41 -2.18 26.38 -9.17
C TYR A 41 -1.38 25.40 -8.29
N LYS A 42 -0.15 25.76 -7.90
CA LYS A 42 0.72 24.88 -7.10
C LYS A 42 0.12 24.46 -5.75
N ASN A 43 -0.70 25.34 -5.15
CA ASN A 43 -1.33 25.06 -3.86
C ASN A 43 -2.40 23.97 -4.00
N ASP A 44 -3.22 24.05 -5.05
CA ASP A 44 -4.36 23.16 -5.30
C ASP A 44 -3.94 21.72 -5.64
N ILE A 45 -2.72 21.52 -6.15
CA ILE A 45 -2.22 20.17 -6.51
C ILE A 45 -2.12 19.27 -5.29
N SER A 46 -1.67 19.81 -4.16
CA SER A 46 -1.46 19.02 -2.94
C SER A 46 -2.80 18.54 -2.36
N GLU A 47 -3.78 19.43 -2.28
CA GLU A 47 -5.15 19.10 -1.84
C GLU A 47 -5.81 18.11 -2.78
N ARG A 48 -5.68 18.30 -4.11
CA ARG A 48 -6.21 17.36 -5.10
C ARG A 48 -5.59 15.97 -4.97
N LEU A 49 -4.27 15.88 -4.83
CA LEU A 49 -3.59 14.60 -4.60
C LEU A 49 -4.10 13.91 -3.34
N GLN A 50 -4.31 14.67 -2.26
CA GLN A 50 -4.86 14.12 -1.01
C GLN A 50 -6.28 13.59 -1.21
N THR A 51 -7.14 14.33 -1.92
CA THR A 51 -8.50 13.88 -2.21
C THR A 51 -8.52 12.62 -3.07
N LEU A 52 -7.69 12.54 -4.11
CA LEU A 52 -7.58 11.34 -4.94
C LEU A 52 -7.14 10.13 -4.11
N GLN A 53 -6.08 10.29 -3.32
CA GLN A 53 -5.60 9.22 -2.43
C GLN A 53 -6.68 8.75 -1.45
N SER A 54 -7.48 9.67 -0.89
CA SER A 54 -8.62 9.28 -0.05
C SER A 54 -9.68 8.50 -0.83
N THR A 55 -10.04 8.94 -2.03
CA THR A 55 -11.07 8.25 -2.84
C THR A 55 -10.61 6.88 -3.32
N GLU A 56 -9.35 6.75 -3.72
CA GLU A 56 -8.76 5.47 -4.14
C GLU A 56 -8.70 4.51 -2.97
N LYS A 57 -8.30 4.99 -1.78
CA LYS A 57 -8.34 4.21 -0.55
C LYS A 57 -9.77 3.75 -0.24
N ASP A 58 -10.72 4.68 -0.21
CA ASP A 58 -12.11 4.36 0.10
C ASP A 58 -12.69 3.36 -0.90
N TYR A 59 -12.34 3.47 -2.19
CA TYR A 59 -12.77 2.53 -3.23
C TYR A 59 -12.14 1.14 -3.07
N TYR A 60 -10.84 1.08 -2.80
CA TYR A 60 -10.11 -0.17 -2.59
C TYR A 60 -10.59 -0.90 -1.33
N ASP A 61 -10.84 -0.14 -0.26
CA ASP A 61 -11.27 -0.67 1.03
C ASP A 61 -12.74 -1.16 1.02
N LYS A 62 -13.57 -0.85 0.00
CA LYS A 62 -14.99 -1.28 -0.08
C LYS A 62 -15.18 -2.79 -0.03
N ALA A 63 -14.29 -3.54 -0.66
CA ALA A 63 -14.35 -5.00 -0.70
C ALA A 63 -13.64 -5.65 0.50
N THR A 64 -12.95 -4.86 1.32
CA THR A 64 -12.13 -5.39 2.41
C THR A 64 -12.98 -5.59 3.66
N GLN A 65 -13.28 -6.85 3.99
CA GLN A 65 -13.88 -7.18 5.28
C GLN A 65 -12.81 -7.21 6.38
N LEU A 66 -12.99 -6.37 7.40
CA LEU A 66 -12.16 -6.41 8.60
C LEU A 66 -12.44 -7.69 9.37
N GLN A 67 -11.43 -8.56 9.45
CA GLN A 67 -11.50 -9.77 10.27
C GLN A 67 -11.44 -9.40 11.75
N PRO A 68 -12.26 -10.03 12.61
CA PRO A 68 -12.23 -9.77 14.04
C PRO A 68 -10.83 -10.08 14.61
N PRO A 69 -10.36 -9.28 15.58
CA PRO A 69 -9.04 -9.49 16.17
C PRO A 69 -8.98 -10.84 16.90
N LEU A 70 -7.82 -11.50 16.82
CA LEU A 70 -7.59 -12.78 17.50
C LEU A 70 -7.40 -12.55 18.99
N ILE A 71 -7.98 -13.44 19.80
CA ILE A 71 -7.95 -13.34 21.26
C ILE A 71 -6.66 -13.99 21.79
N PRO A 72 -5.97 -13.38 22.78
CA PRO A 72 -4.89 -14.03 23.51
C PRO A 72 -5.34 -15.39 24.06
N GLY A 73 -4.58 -16.43 23.74
CA GLY A 73 -4.87 -17.80 24.13
C GLY A 73 -5.61 -18.65 23.09
N GLN A 74 -6.11 -18.05 22.02
CA GLN A 74 -6.75 -18.77 20.91
C GLN A 74 -5.75 -19.69 20.19
N ARG A 75 -6.20 -20.90 19.85
CA ARG A 75 -5.44 -21.84 19.02
C ARG A 75 -5.56 -21.44 17.55
N VAL A 76 -4.44 -21.24 16.89
CA VAL A 76 -4.35 -20.75 15.50
C VAL A 76 -3.31 -21.54 14.72
N TYR A 77 -3.49 -21.69 13.41
CA TYR A 77 -2.51 -22.39 12.56
C TYR A 77 -1.62 -21.40 11.82
N VAL A 78 -0.30 -21.52 11.96
CA VAL A 78 0.69 -20.64 11.31
C VAL A 78 1.30 -21.37 10.14
N GLN A 79 1.30 -20.74 8.97
CA GLN A 79 1.99 -21.25 7.79
C GLN A 79 3.45 -20.78 7.84
N ASN A 80 4.41 -21.70 7.69
CA ASN A 80 5.80 -21.29 7.50
C ASN A 80 5.97 -20.79 6.05
N GLN A 81 6.46 -19.56 5.90
CA GLN A 81 6.72 -18.95 4.59
C GLN A 81 8.02 -19.48 3.97
N THR A 82 8.99 -19.89 4.79
CA THR A 82 10.26 -20.48 4.35
C THR A 82 10.14 -22.00 4.31
N GLY A 83 10.06 -22.57 3.10
CA GLY A 83 10.01 -24.02 2.85
C GLY A 83 8.62 -24.55 2.45
N HIS A 84 8.36 -25.83 2.75
CA HIS A 84 7.05 -26.44 2.46
C HIS A 84 5.94 -25.68 3.22
N LYS A 85 4.90 -25.23 2.50
CA LYS A 85 3.69 -24.51 2.97
C LYS A 85 2.85 -25.35 3.95
N ARG A 86 3.44 -25.80 5.05
CA ARG A 86 2.81 -26.63 6.08
C ARG A 86 2.27 -25.74 7.19
N TRP A 87 0.99 -25.92 7.48
CA TRP A 87 0.31 -25.32 8.61
C TRP A 87 0.76 -26.00 9.91
N LYS A 88 1.18 -25.23 10.90
CA LYS A 88 1.55 -25.73 12.24
C LYS A 88 0.65 -25.12 13.31
N PRO A 89 0.19 -25.90 14.30
CA PRO A 89 -0.61 -25.37 15.40
C PRO A 89 0.23 -24.41 16.26
N ALA A 90 -0.38 -23.32 16.69
CA ALA A 90 0.21 -22.28 17.52
C ALA A 90 -0.84 -21.69 18.47
N LYS A 91 -0.39 -20.99 19.51
CA LYS A 91 -1.25 -20.25 20.44
C LYS A 91 -0.91 -18.77 20.37
N VAL A 92 -1.91 -17.90 20.31
CA VAL A 92 -1.70 -16.44 20.38
C VAL A 92 -1.29 -16.08 21.81
N GLU A 93 -0.14 -15.43 21.99
CA GLU A 93 0.27 -14.90 23.30
C GLU A 93 -0.20 -13.47 23.50
N ARG A 94 0.04 -12.61 22.50
CA ARG A 94 -0.33 -11.19 22.56
C ARG A 94 -0.62 -10.62 21.19
N ILE A 95 -1.44 -9.58 21.19
CA ILE A 95 -1.66 -8.68 20.06
C ILE A 95 -0.51 -7.66 20.07
N LYS A 96 0.04 -7.32 18.90
CA LYS A 96 1.04 -6.25 18.77
C LYS A 96 0.35 -4.92 18.46
N ASP A 97 1.08 -3.82 18.64
CA ASP A 97 0.60 -2.47 18.31
C ASP A 97 0.36 -2.28 16.80
N GLU A 98 1.01 -3.10 15.98
CA GLU A 98 0.79 -3.15 14.53
C GLU A 98 -0.53 -3.86 14.20
N PRO A 99 -1.39 -3.27 13.34
CA PRO A 99 -2.67 -3.86 12.99
C PRO A 99 -2.46 -5.23 12.32
N ARG A 100 -3.25 -6.22 12.75
CA ARG A 100 -3.22 -7.61 12.23
C ARG A 100 -1.94 -8.40 12.50
N SER A 101 -1.05 -7.88 13.35
CA SER A 101 0.16 -8.58 13.78
C SER A 101 -0.01 -9.18 15.18
N TYR A 102 0.31 -10.46 15.31
CA TYR A 102 0.20 -11.22 16.56
C TYR A 102 1.51 -11.90 16.90
N GLU A 103 1.82 -12.00 18.18
CA GLU A 103 2.87 -12.89 18.66
C GLU A 103 2.26 -14.24 19.01
N VAL A 104 2.80 -15.30 18.40
CA VAL A 104 2.30 -16.66 18.53
C VAL A 104 3.42 -17.57 19.00
N THR A 105 3.09 -18.54 19.85
CA THR A 105 4.05 -19.54 20.32
C THR A 105 3.76 -20.88 19.64
N THR A 106 4.78 -21.45 19.00
CA THR A 106 4.76 -22.75 18.33
C THR A 106 5.89 -23.61 18.89
N GLN A 107 5.57 -24.74 19.51
CA GLN A 107 6.56 -25.68 20.08
C GLN A 107 7.61 -24.97 20.97
N GLY A 108 7.17 -24.04 21.82
CA GLY A 108 8.03 -23.26 22.72
C GLY A 108 8.81 -22.11 22.09
N LYS A 109 8.71 -21.90 20.76
CA LYS A 109 9.35 -20.77 20.07
C LYS A 109 8.31 -19.68 19.75
N LYS A 110 8.64 -18.43 20.10
CA LYS A 110 7.84 -17.26 19.74
C LYS A 110 8.07 -16.90 18.27
N LYS A 111 7.00 -16.57 17.56
CA LYS A 111 7.01 -16.12 16.17
C LYS A 111 6.05 -14.95 16.00
N LYS A 112 6.36 -14.05 15.06
CA LYS A 112 5.40 -13.06 14.56
C LYS A 112 4.52 -13.72 13.50
N ARG A 113 3.22 -13.50 13.58
CA ARG A 113 2.24 -13.90 12.57
C ARG A 113 1.47 -12.66 12.13
N ASP A 114 1.43 -12.45 10.82
CA ASP A 114 0.55 -11.47 10.19
C ASP A 114 -0.65 -12.21 9.58
N VAL A 115 -1.85 -11.73 9.86
CA VAL A 115 -3.08 -12.29 9.27
C VAL A 115 -3.18 -11.81 7.82
N LYS A 116 -2.99 -12.74 6.88
CA LYS A 116 -3.16 -12.45 5.46
C LYS A 116 -4.61 -12.06 5.19
N GLY A 117 -4.83 -10.93 4.51
CA GLY A 117 -6.14 -10.62 3.94
C GLY A 117 -6.39 -11.59 2.82
N ASP A 118 -7.38 -12.46 3.01
CA ASP A 118 -8.01 -13.13 1.89
C ASP A 118 -8.81 -12.03 1.16
N ASN A 119 -8.38 -11.75 -0.05
CA ASN A 119 -9.01 -10.80 -0.98
C ASN A 119 -9.74 -11.60 -2.04
#